data_AF-A0A847CL64-F1
#
_entry.id   AF-A0A847CL64-F1
#
_cell.length_a   1.000
_cell.length_b   1.000
_cell.length_c   1.000
_cell.angle_alpha   90.00
_cell.angle_beta   90.00
_cell.angle_gamma   90.00
#
_symmetry.space_group_name_H-M   'P 1'
#
loop_
_entity.id
_entity.type
_entity.pdbx_description
1 polymer ?
#
loop_
_entity_poly.entity_id
_entity_poly.type
_entity_poly.pdbx_seq_one_letter_code
_entity_poly.pdbx_strand_id
1 'polypeptide(L)'
;MGIIMVGAIFQLTEVILSNLKVISVGDNIYNIIYGPYNLSMNLLSFWVVFQIGFNYAQSLNLKPMTGAINAALCFLLVASSGYSLASMEALTTGNLGGTGLFIAILVGLVTQEFIIFV
;
A
#
# COMPACT_ATOMS: atom_id res chain seq x y z
N MET A 1 -10.75 4.59 -1.50
CA MET A 1 -10.64 4.47 -0.03
C MET A 1 -11.31 3.20 0.51
N GLY A 2 -11.75 2.27 -0.35
CA GLY A 2 -12.39 1.03 0.12
C GLY A 2 -11.44 0.10 0.88
N ILE A 3 -10.18 -0.01 0.45
CA ILE A 3 -9.23 -0.98 1.02
C ILE A 3 -8.90 -0.73 2.50
N ILE A 4 -8.80 0.55 2.91
CA ILE A 4 -8.58 0.91 4.32
C ILE A 4 -9.80 0.60 5.19
N MET A 5 -11.01 0.71 4.64
CA MET A 5 -12.24 0.36 5.36
C MET A 5 -12.36 -1.15 5.54
N VAL A 6 -11.97 -1.94 4.53
CA VAL A 6 -11.92 -3.40 4.66
C VAL A 6 -10.96 -3.79 5.78
N GLY A 7 -9.74 -3.26 5.78
CA GLY A 7 -8.78 -3.50 6.86
C GLY A 7 -9.31 -3.10 8.23
N ALA A 8 -9.96 -1.95 8.34
CA ALA A 8 -10.55 -1.47 9.59
C ALA A 8 -11.65 -2.40 10.14
N ILE A 9 -12.47 -3.01 9.28
CA ILE A 9 -13.51 -3.97 9.71
C ILE A 9 -12.87 -5.20 10.38
N PHE A 10 -11.77 -5.71 9.82
CA PHE A 10 -11.02 -6.82 10.40
C PHE A 10 -10.37 -6.44 11.74
N GLN A 11 -9.79 -5.23 11.83
CA GLN A 11 -9.26 -4.69 13.09
C GLN A 11 -10.35 -4.59 14.16
N LEU A 12 -11.54 -4.08 13.81
CA LEU A 12 -12.66 -3.97 14.74
C LEU A 12 -13.14 -5.34 15.22
N THR A 13 -13.23 -6.31 14.31
CA THR A 13 -13.61 -7.69 14.65
C THR A 13 -12.59 -8.31 15.61
N GLU A 14 -11.30 -8.17 15.32
CA GLU A 14 -10.20 -8.63 16.16
C GLU A 14 -10.22 -8.00 17.56
N VAL A 15 -10.41 -6.68 17.65
CA VAL A 15 -10.53 -5.94 18.92
C VAL A 15 -11.73 -6.43 19.73
N ILE A 16 -12.89 -6.69 19.10
CA ILE A 16 -14.06 -7.19 19.82
C ILE A 16 -13.81 -8.59 20.37
N LEU A 17 -13.23 -9.49 19.56
CA LEU A 17 -13.02 -10.87 19.96
C LEU A 17 -11.93 -11.03 21.04
N SER A 18 -10.90 -10.19 21.02
CA SER A 18 -9.85 -10.16 22.05
C SER A 18 -10.36 -9.58 23.38
N ASN A 19 -11.19 -8.52 23.34
CA ASN A 19 -11.81 -7.96 24.55
C ASN A 19 -12.82 -8.92 25.21
N LEU A 20 -13.49 -9.77 24.42
CA LEU A 20 -14.38 -10.82 24.93
C LEU A 20 -13.66 -12.10 25.39
N LYS A 21 -12.32 -12.12 25.36
CA LYS A 21 -11.46 -13.28 25.70
C LYS A 21 -11.78 -14.56 24.91
N VAL A 22 -12.40 -14.44 23.74
CA VAL A 22 -12.71 -15.59 22.86
C VAL A 22 -11.45 -16.04 22.12
N ILE A 23 -10.53 -15.11 21.84
CA ILE A 23 -9.24 -15.37 21.21
C ILE A 23 -8.16 -14.63 22.01
N SER A 24 -7.02 -15.27 22.25
CA SER A 24 -5.88 -14.60 22.88
C SER A 24 -5.01 -13.90 21.83
N VAL A 25 -4.36 -12.82 22.25
CA VAL A 25 -3.34 -12.15 21.44
C VAL A 25 -2.21 -13.15 21.16
N GLY A 26 -1.96 -13.43 19.88
CA GLY A 26 -0.91 -14.36 19.43
C GLY A 26 -1.39 -15.72 18.95
N ASP A 27 -2.68 -16.05 19.05
CA ASP A 27 -3.23 -17.27 18.47
C ASP A 27 -3.16 -17.25 16.93
N ASN A 28 -3.04 -18.42 16.30
CA ASN A 28 -3.04 -18.52 14.83
C ASN A 28 -4.29 -17.88 14.20
N ILE A 29 -5.45 -18.01 14.87
CA ILE A 29 -6.71 -17.42 14.41
C ILE A 29 -6.64 -15.89 14.50
N TYR A 30 -6.01 -15.34 15.54
CA TYR A 30 -5.81 -13.90 15.69
C TYR A 30 -4.97 -13.34 14.52
N ASN A 31 -3.85 -14.00 14.20
CA ASN A 31 -2.97 -13.56 13.12
C ASN A 31 -3.64 -13.59 11.73
N ILE A 32 -4.52 -14.57 11.50
CA ILE A 32 -5.29 -14.66 10.25
C ILE A 32 -6.28 -13.50 10.12
N ILE A 33 -6.98 -13.15 11.20
CA ILE A 33 -7.96 -12.04 11.20
C ILE A 33 -7.24 -10.68 11.12
N TYR A 34 -6.07 -10.56 11.74
CA TYR A 34 -5.25 -9.33 11.70
C TYR A 34 -4.55 -9.12 10.35
N GLY A 35 -4.24 -10.20 9.62
CA GLY A 35 -3.51 -10.14 8.35
C GLY A 35 -4.03 -9.12 7.32
N PRO A 36 -5.33 -9.07 7.02
CA PRO A 36 -5.93 -8.07 6.12
C PRO A 36 -5.71 -6.62 6.56
N TYR A 37 -5.84 -6.32 7.85
CA TYR A 37 -5.55 -4.98 8.37
C TYR A 37 -4.08 -4.64 8.16
N ASN A 38 -3.19 -5.55 8.56
CA ASN A 38 -1.75 -5.38 8.42
C ASN A 38 -1.36 -5.10 6.96
N LEU A 39 -1.93 -5.83 6.01
CA LEU A 39 -1.70 -5.62 4.58
C LEU A 39 -2.21 -4.26 4.10
N SER A 40 -3.43 -3.89 4.49
CA SER A 40 -4.05 -2.62 4.07
C SER A 40 -3.26 -1.40 4.56
N MET A 41 -2.67 -1.48 5.76
CA MET A 41 -1.89 -0.42 6.36
C MET A 41 -0.47 -0.35 5.78
N ASN A 42 0.14 -1.51 5.54
CA ASN A 42 1.50 -1.62 4.99
C ASN A 42 1.61 -1.33 3.48
N LEU A 43 0.50 -1.30 2.75
CA LEU A 43 0.48 -0.97 1.31
C LEU A 43 -0.23 0.36 1.02
N LEU A 44 -0.45 1.17 2.04
CA LEU A 44 -1.21 2.41 1.93
C LEU A 44 -0.62 3.36 0.88
N SER A 45 0.69 3.63 0.93
CA SER A 45 1.31 4.57 -0.01
C SER A 45 1.42 4.00 -1.42
N PHE A 46 1.56 2.68 -1.57
CA PHE A 46 1.48 2.01 -2.87
C PHE A 46 0.10 2.17 -3.54
N TRP A 47 -0.98 2.01 -2.77
CA TRP A 47 -2.33 2.19 -3.32
C TRP A 47 -2.62 3.67 -3.68
N VAL A 48 -2.10 4.60 -2.88
CA VAL A 48 -2.26 6.04 -3.13
C VAL A 48 -1.51 6.49 -4.38
N VAL A 49 -0.26 6.06 -4.59
CA VAL A 49 0.48 6.42 -5.82
C VAL A 49 -0.22 5.89 -7.07
N PHE A 50 -0.80 4.69 -6.99
CA PHE A 50 -1.57 4.12 -8.10
C PHE A 50 -2.78 4.99 -8.45
N GLN A 51 -3.53 5.43 -7.43
CA GLN A 51 -4.67 6.34 -7.65
C GLN A 51 -4.25 7.71 -8.19
N ILE A 52 -3.17 8.28 -7.66
CA ILE A 52 -2.67 9.58 -8.13
C ILE A 52 -2.25 9.46 -9.59
N GLY A 53 -1.45 8.45 -9.94
CA GLY A 53 -1.03 8.22 -11.32
C GLY A 53 -2.21 7.99 -12.27
N PHE A 54 -3.24 7.24 -11.85
CA PHE A 54 -4.44 7.03 -12.64
C PHE A 54 -5.22 8.32 -12.90
N ASN A 55 -5.56 9.04 -11.82
CA ASN A 55 -6.39 10.24 -11.91
C ASN A 55 -5.65 11.37 -12.64
N TYR A 56 -4.34 11.47 -12.41
CA TYR A 56 -3.55 12.52 -13.03
C TYR A 56 -3.34 12.24 -14.52
N ALA A 57 -3.01 11.01 -14.93
CA ALA A 57 -2.97 10.63 -16.34
C ALA A 57 -4.31 10.87 -17.05
N GLN A 58 -5.43 10.56 -16.38
CA GLN A 58 -6.76 10.85 -16.92
C GLN A 58 -7.00 12.35 -17.11
N SER A 59 -6.59 13.19 -16.15
CA SER A 59 -6.72 14.65 -16.27
C SER A 59 -5.91 15.24 -17.44
N LEU A 60 -4.84 14.54 -17.85
CA LEU A 60 -3.95 14.91 -18.94
C LEU A 60 -4.36 14.28 -20.28
N ASN A 61 -5.52 13.61 -20.34
CA ASN A 61 -6.03 12.87 -21.51
C ASN A 61 -5.08 11.74 -21.99
N LEU A 62 -4.22 11.24 -21.10
CA LEU A 62 -3.36 10.07 -21.34
C LEU A 62 -4.08 8.78 -20.97
N LYS A 63 -3.50 7.63 -21.34
CA LYS A 63 -4.02 6.30 -20.97
C LYS A 63 -3.90 6.11 -19.44
N PRO A 64 -5.02 6.12 -18.68
CA PRO A 64 -4.96 6.21 -17.22
C PRO A 64 -4.30 4.99 -16.55
N MET A 65 -4.57 3.80 -17.09
CA MET A 65 -4.00 2.55 -16.58
C MET A 65 -2.48 2.51 -16.76
N THR A 66 -1.96 2.99 -17.88
CA THR A 66 -0.51 3.05 -18.14
C THR A 66 0.16 4.04 -17.18
N GLY A 67 -0.45 5.20 -16.96
CA GLY A 67 0.04 6.19 -15.99
C GLY A 67 0.07 5.66 -14.56
N ALA A 68 -0.96 4.92 -14.15
CA ALA A 68 -1.04 4.28 -12.83
C ALA A 68 0.04 3.22 -12.62
N ILE A 69 0.23 2.33 -13.61
CA ILE A 69 1.25 1.27 -13.55
C ILE A 69 2.66 1.88 -13.50
N ASN A 70 2.94 2.86 -14.35
CA ASN A 70 4.25 3.52 -14.38
C ASN A 70 4.56 4.21 -13.04
N ALA A 71 3.61 4.97 -12.49
CA ALA A 71 3.77 5.62 -11.19
C ALA A 71 3.99 4.62 -10.05
N ALA A 72 3.25 3.52 -10.05
CA ALA A 72 3.40 2.46 -9.05
C ALA A 72 4.77 1.75 -9.14
N LEU A 73 5.26 1.47 -10.35
CA LEU A 73 6.59 0.88 -10.56
C LEU A 73 7.71 1.85 -10.16
N CYS A 74 7.61 3.12 -10.56
CA CYS A 74 8.56 4.16 -10.13
C CYS A 74 8.59 4.30 -8.60
N PHE A 75 7.44 4.22 -7.95
CA PHE A 75 7.38 4.25 -6.49
C PHE A 75 8.02 3.02 -5.87
N LEU A 76 7.76 1.82 -6.39
CA LEU A 76 8.43 0.60 -5.91
C LEU A 76 9.94 0.69 -6.06
N LEU A 77 10.46 1.23 -7.15
CA LEU A 77 11.91 1.42 -7.33
C LEU A 77 12.53 2.35 -6.28
N VAL A 78 11.79 3.35 -5.81
CA VAL A 78 12.27 4.33 -4.81
C VAL A 78 12.05 3.82 -3.38
N ALA A 79 10.91 3.20 -3.11
CA ALA A 79 10.48 2.78 -1.78
C ALA A 79 11.03 1.41 -1.37
N SER A 80 11.36 0.56 -2.34
CA SER A 80 11.97 -0.76 -2.12
C SER A 80 13.37 -0.62 -1.53
N SER A 81 13.49 -0.75 -0.22
CA SER A 81 14.72 -1.29 0.36
C SER A 81 14.55 -2.81 0.53
N GLY A 82 15.32 -3.58 -0.23
CA GLY A 82 15.35 -5.02 -0.09
C GLY A 82 15.87 -5.42 1.30
N TYR A 83 15.27 -6.44 1.88
CA TYR A 83 15.76 -7.08 3.10
C TYR A 83 16.03 -8.55 2.80
N SER A 84 17.23 -9.01 3.14
CA SER A 84 17.60 -10.41 3.03
C SER A 84 17.65 -11.00 4.44
N LEU A 85 16.82 -12.02 4.67
CA LEU A 85 16.88 -12.84 5.87
C LEU A 85 17.05 -14.29 5.41
N ALA A 86 18.22 -14.85 5.69
CA ALA A 86 18.63 -16.17 5.19
C ALA A 86 18.54 -16.25 3.65
N SER A 87 17.90 -17.29 3.11
CA SER A 87 17.75 -17.55 1.66
C SER A 87 16.50 -16.93 1.03
N MET A 88 15.80 -16.03 1.75
CA MET A 88 14.60 -15.35 1.25
C MET A 88 14.89 -13.86 1.03
N GLU A 89 14.55 -13.37 -0.16
CA GLU A 89 14.53 -11.94 -0.48
C GLU A 89 13.11 -11.41 -0.26
N ALA A 90 12.99 -10.36 0.54
CA ALA A 90 11.71 -9.72 0.83
C ALA A 90 11.80 -8.21 0.63
N LEU A 91 10.68 -7.62 0.22
CA LEU A 91 10.49 -6.17 0.25
C LEU A 91 10.09 -5.75 1.66
N THR A 92 10.81 -4.79 2.23
CA THR A 92 10.36 -4.21 3.50
C THR A 92 9.11 -3.35 3.27
N THR A 93 8.16 -3.44 4.19
CA THR A 93 6.93 -2.63 4.14
C THR A 93 7.06 -1.28 4.83
N GLY A 94 8.21 -1.00 5.47
CA GLY A 94 8.41 0.23 6.24
C GLY A 94 8.14 1.52 5.44
N ASN A 95 8.49 1.52 4.15
CA ASN A 95 8.26 2.64 3.24
C ASN A 95 7.01 2.49 2.36
N LEU A 96 6.32 1.34 2.40
CA LEU A 96 5.11 1.07 1.61
C LEU A 96 3.82 1.43 2.37
N GLY A 97 3.92 1.63 3.69
CA GLY A 97 2.83 2.06 4.56
C GLY A 97 2.70 3.58 4.65
N GLY A 98 2.31 4.07 5.83
CA GLY A 98 2.10 5.50 6.07
C GLY A 98 3.34 6.38 5.87
N THR A 99 4.54 5.88 6.14
CA THR A 99 5.80 6.64 6.02
C THR A 99 6.09 7.08 4.58
N GLY A 100 5.72 6.24 3.59
CA GLY A 100 5.97 6.51 2.18
C GLY A 100 4.96 7.42 1.49
N LEU A 101 3.92 7.88 2.18
CA LEU A 101 2.80 8.63 1.57
C LEU A 101 3.26 9.91 0.87
N PHE A 102 4.17 10.65 1.50
CA PHE A 102 4.69 11.88 0.92
C PHE A 102 5.46 11.61 -0.38
N ILE A 103 6.32 10.59 -0.37
CA ILE A 103 7.07 10.17 -1.56
C ILE A 103 6.14 9.63 -2.65
N ALA A 104 5.11 8.87 -2.28
CA ALA A 104 4.09 8.37 -3.20
C ALA A 104 3.37 9.51 -3.95
N ILE A 105 3.05 10.61 -3.27
CA ILE A 105 2.45 11.80 -3.90
C ILE A 105 3.42 12.43 -4.90
N LEU A 106 4.68 12.67 -4.50
CA LEU A 106 5.68 13.27 -5.37
C LEU A 106 5.93 12.42 -6.61
N VAL A 107 6.15 11.12 -6.44
CA VAL A 107 6.37 10.19 -7.56
C VAL A 107 5.14 10.13 -8.46
N GLY A 108 3.94 10.04 -7.89
CA GLY A 108 2.69 10.00 -8.65
C GLY A 108 2.50 11.20 -9.57
N LEU A 109 2.93 12.40 -9.14
CA LEU A 109 2.89 13.61 -9.94
C LEU A 109 4.03 13.67 -10.95
N VAL A 110 5.28 13.51 -10.49
CA VAL A 110 6.47 13.65 -11.35
C VAL A 110 6.46 12.64 -12.49
N THR A 111 6.03 11.39 -12.26
CA THR A 111 5.99 10.37 -13.31
C THR A 111 5.06 10.76 -14.47
N GLN A 112 3.94 11.44 -14.24
CA GLN A 112 3.04 11.81 -15.35
C GLN A 112 3.58 12.99 -16.15
N GLU A 113 4.21 13.96 -15.49
CA GLU A 113 4.88 15.08 -16.17
C GLU A 113 5.92 14.52 -17.17
N PHE A 114 6.76 13.57 -16.73
CA PHE A 114 7.72 12.92 -17.63
C PHE A 114 7.07 12.17 -18.80
N ILE A 115 5.90 11.55 -18.61
CA ILE A 115 5.18 10.87 -19.70
C ILE A 115 4.65 11.86 -20.74
N ILE A 116 4.31 13.09 -20.35
CA ILE A 116 3.87 14.13 -21.30
C ILE A 116 5.03 14.68 -22.12
N PHE A 117 6.23 14.78 -21.52
CA PHE A 117 7.41 15.32 -22.18
C PHE A 117 8.03 14.37 -23.22
N VAL A 118 7.66 13.08 -23.23
CA VAL A 118 8.17 12.03 -24.13
C VAL A 118 7.14 11.73 -25.21
#